data_AF-A0A0A7FYC4-F1
#
_entry.id   AF-A0A0A7FYC4-F1
#
_cell.length_a   1.000
_cell.length_b   1.000
_cell.length_c   1.000
_cell.angle_alpha   90.00
_cell.angle_beta   90.00
_cell.angle_gamma   90.00
#
_symmetry.space_group_name_H-M   'P 1'
#
loop_
_entity.id
_entity.type
_entity.pdbx_description
1 polymer ?
#
loop_
_entity_poly.entity_id
_entity_poly.type
_entity_poly.pdbx_seq_one_letter_code
_entity_poly.pdbx_strand_id
1 'polypeptide(L)'
;MKKKGFTLIELIAVISIITVLLTAILGIYVNYAKRSSITRNRTDIQNDFSNCKEKIKNKMRNNSTILLDKRIRIPSSAIDKDLESEKVYLEIIDEKDKKESEKVNLLVSFINKNNKEKELYFVETDKDNLDDEGGIITLNKISSFEEVTSNLSDFDVKKFNGGFLFDISFSINNTKRSYEFLLSEKNDELVINDDDKDEDDNNNEESSLDDFFNSISGLTLLGGGNIEVNSSFRLVNSSYFIEGLVDNGQDAGSQLKSIITSKYGNSIDVIGKNDNKGNSNPKRLSLAFSEGDYYDDIFFSDNLSSIIGYLSGKANRSAVLLETNGLFEFYNNYEYITDEEISHSIGVIVKLPNNKYVILINGELTINSGLSNGISMFIYSSEDLIFNGSAKALMNTSIACGEDIEINSPLDLNGQYKVDDATKKCISKFSTK
;
A
#
# COMPACT_ATOMS: atom_id res chain seq x y z
N MET A 1 -14.11 46.58 -50.61
CA MET A 1 -14.45 45.60 -49.55
C MET A 1 -15.08 46.35 -48.38
N LYS A 2 -16.38 46.17 -48.12
CA LYS A 2 -17.06 46.80 -46.96
C LYS A 2 -16.80 45.93 -45.72
N LYS A 3 -16.11 46.45 -44.70
CA LYS A 3 -15.97 45.80 -43.39
C LYS A 3 -17.36 45.77 -42.72
N LYS A 4 -17.91 44.58 -42.46
CA LYS A 4 -19.10 44.43 -41.62
C LYS A 4 -18.72 44.80 -40.19
N GLY A 5 -19.38 45.80 -39.62
CA GLY A 5 -19.24 46.14 -38.20
C GLY A 5 -20.05 45.17 -37.34
N PHE A 6 -19.49 44.81 -36.18
CA PHE A 6 -20.16 43.99 -35.16
C PHE A 6 -21.34 44.77 -34.55
N THR A 7 -22.47 44.09 -34.37
CA THR A 7 -23.65 44.65 -33.70
C THR A 7 -23.50 44.59 -32.19
N LEU A 8 -24.16 45.51 -31.46
CA LEU A 8 -24.11 45.56 -29.99
C LEU A 8 -24.56 44.25 -29.33
N ILE A 9 -25.49 43.54 -29.97
CA ILE A 9 -25.99 42.24 -29.52
C ILE A 9 -24.91 41.15 -29.62
N GLU A 10 -24.13 41.15 -30.71
CA GLU A 10 -22.99 40.22 -30.88
C GLU A 10 -21.90 40.49 -29.82
N LEU A 11 -21.67 41.76 -29.45
CA LEU A 11 -20.70 42.10 -28.41
C LEU A 11 -21.13 41.61 -27.02
N ILE A 12 -22.41 41.78 -26.66
CA ILE A 12 -22.95 41.31 -25.38
C ILE A 12 -22.93 39.77 -25.31
N ALA A 13 -23.24 39.10 -26.42
CA ALA A 13 -23.15 37.64 -26.51
C ALA A 13 -21.72 37.13 -26.27
N VAL A 14 -20.72 37.78 -26.89
CA VAL A 14 -19.31 37.43 -26.72
C VAL A 14 -18.86 37.65 -25.27
N ILE A 15 -19.19 38.78 -24.65
CA ILE A 15 -18.84 39.04 -23.25
C ILE A 15 -19.47 38.00 -22.33
N SER A 16 -20.74 37.66 -22.54
CA SER A 16 -21.46 36.67 -21.72
C SER A 16 -20.82 35.28 -21.81
N ILE A 17 -20.44 34.85 -23.02
CA ILE A 17 -19.75 33.57 -23.23
C ILE A 17 -18.37 33.58 -22.54
N ILE A 18 -17.61 34.67 -22.68
CA ILE A 18 -16.30 34.81 -22.05
C ILE A 18 -16.41 34.78 -20.51
N THR A 19 -17.41 35.45 -19.94
CA THR A 19 -17.63 35.43 -18.49
C THR A 19 -17.97 34.04 -17.96
N VAL A 20 -18.85 33.29 -18.64
CA VAL A 20 -19.18 31.91 -18.26
C VAL A 20 -17.94 31.01 -18.33
N LEU A 21 -17.15 31.12 -19.41
CA LEU A 21 -15.90 30.37 -19.56
C LEU A 21 -14.89 30.71 -18.47
N LEU A 22 -14.68 32.00 -18.16
CA LEU A 22 -13.78 32.43 -17.10
C LEU A 22 -14.20 31.89 -15.73
N THR A 23 -15.49 31.90 -15.43
CA THR A 23 -16.00 31.42 -14.13
C THR A 23 -15.81 29.90 -13.99
N ALA A 24 -16.04 29.15 -15.07
CA ALA A 24 -15.79 27.71 -15.11
C ALA A 24 -14.30 27.37 -14.95
N ILE A 25 -13.42 28.09 -15.64
CA ILE A 25 -11.97 27.91 -15.54
C ILE A 25 -11.46 28.26 -14.13
N LEU A 26 -11.97 29.34 -13.52
CA LEU A 26 -11.59 29.73 -12.17
C LEU A 26 -11.99 28.66 -11.14
N GLY A 27 -13.18 28.07 -11.27
CA GLY A 27 -13.64 26.98 -10.41
C GLY A 27 -12.75 25.73 -10.51
N ILE A 28 -12.36 25.36 -11.74
CA ILE A 28 -11.41 24.27 -11.97
C ILE A 28 -10.06 24.57 -11.32
N TYR A 29 -9.55 25.79 -11.48
CA TYR A 29 -8.25 26.21 -10.94
C TYR A 29 -8.22 26.20 -9.40
N VAL A 30 -9.27 26.73 -8.75
CA VAL A 30 -9.37 26.74 -7.28
C VAL A 30 -9.45 25.32 -6.73
N ASN A 31 -10.23 24.44 -7.37
CA ASN A 31 -10.29 23.03 -6.99
C ASN A 31 -8.94 22.32 -7.17
N TYR A 32 -8.23 22.59 -8.26
CA TYR A 32 -6.89 22.05 -8.49
C TYR A 32 -5.88 22.52 -7.45
N ALA A 33 -5.90 23.82 -7.09
CA ALA A 33 -5.03 24.36 -6.05
C ALA A 33 -5.33 23.77 -4.66
N LYS A 34 -6.61 23.61 -4.30
CA LYS A 34 -7.03 22.97 -3.05
C LYS A 34 -6.58 21.51 -2.99
N ARG A 35 -6.78 20.76 -4.09
CA ARG A 35 -6.31 19.37 -4.21
C ARG A 35 -4.80 19.27 -4.07
N SER A 36 -4.04 20.08 -4.80
CA SER A 36 -2.58 20.12 -4.71
C SER A 36 -2.08 20.42 -3.30
N SER A 37 -2.76 21.31 -2.56
CA SER A 37 -2.43 21.57 -1.16
C SER A 37 -2.68 20.37 -0.26
N ILE A 38 -3.80 19.65 -0.44
CA ILE A 38 -4.14 18.46 0.35
C ILE A 38 -3.15 17.32 0.05
N THR A 39 -2.85 17.06 -1.23
CA THR A 39 -1.86 16.04 -1.63
C THR A 39 -0.47 16.33 -1.06
N ARG A 40 -0.09 17.61 -1.04
CA ARG A 40 1.16 18.05 -0.41
C ARG A 40 1.15 17.80 1.09
N ASN A 41 0.10 18.24 1.80
CA ASN A 41 -0.02 17.99 3.24
C ASN A 41 0.00 16.48 3.56
N ARG A 42 -0.66 15.65 2.75
CA ARG A 42 -0.65 14.17 2.90
C ARG A 42 0.76 13.61 2.73
N THR A 43 1.49 14.06 1.71
CA THR A 43 2.89 13.66 1.50
C THR A 43 3.77 14.07 2.68
N ASP A 44 3.59 15.29 3.18
CA ASP A 44 4.34 15.81 4.32
C ASP A 44 4.06 14.98 5.58
N ILE A 45 2.78 14.69 5.88
CA ILE A 45 2.36 13.81 6.98
C ILE A 45 2.97 12.41 6.85
N GLN A 46 2.95 11.81 5.65
CA GLN A 46 3.52 10.47 5.43
C GLN A 46 5.03 10.44 5.69
N ASN A 47 5.74 11.50 5.30
CA ASN A 47 7.16 11.64 5.57
C ASN A 47 7.42 11.81 7.08
N ASP A 48 6.62 12.64 7.76
CA ASP A 48 6.72 12.84 9.20
C ASP A 48 6.45 11.56 9.98
N PHE A 49 5.44 10.78 9.57
CA PHE A 49 5.17 9.45 10.11
C PHE A 49 6.35 8.50 9.90
N SER A 50 6.87 8.41 8.67
CA SER A 50 7.97 7.49 8.34
C SER A 50 9.23 7.82 9.14
N ASN A 51 9.57 9.11 9.25
CA ASN A 51 10.69 9.60 10.04
C ASN A 51 10.49 9.34 11.55
N CYS A 52 9.29 9.62 12.07
CA CYS A 52 8.92 9.37 13.47
C CYS A 52 9.10 7.88 13.82
N LYS A 53 8.50 7.01 13.01
CA LYS A 53 8.57 5.56 13.15
C LYS A 53 10.01 5.07 13.13
N GLU A 54 10.83 5.55 12.20
CA GLU A 54 12.23 5.15 12.10
C GLU A 54 13.05 5.59 13.32
N LYS A 55 12.84 6.81 13.83
CA LYS A 55 13.49 7.29 15.06
C LYS A 55 13.10 6.43 16.27
N ILE A 56 11.81 6.13 16.44
CA ILE A 56 11.32 5.29 17.55
C ILE A 56 11.92 3.88 17.46
N LYS A 57 11.84 3.27 16.28
CA LYS A 57 12.42 1.95 16.02
C LYS A 57 13.91 1.91 16.32
N ASN A 58 14.67 2.89 15.83
CA ASN A 58 16.12 2.94 16.04
C ASN A 58 16.48 3.14 17.52
N LYS A 59 15.72 3.94 18.27
CA LYS A 59 15.94 4.14 19.70
C LYS A 59 15.61 2.90 20.53
N MET A 60 14.59 2.13 20.16
CA MET A 60 14.23 0.89 20.83
C MET A 60 15.10 -0.32 20.44
N ARG A 61 15.73 -0.26 19.27
CA ARG A 61 16.54 -1.37 18.75
C ARG A 61 17.68 -1.73 19.70
N ASN A 62 17.74 -2.99 20.09
CA ASN A 62 18.69 -3.54 21.08
C ASN A 62 18.62 -2.89 22.47
N ASN A 63 17.54 -2.19 22.79
CA ASN A 63 17.31 -1.59 24.11
C ASN A 63 16.12 -2.25 24.79
N SER A 64 16.18 -2.40 26.09
CA SER A 64 15.05 -2.87 26.88
C SER A 64 14.04 -1.74 27.01
N THR A 65 12.79 -1.97 26.64
CA THR A 65 11.74 -0.93 26.67
C THR A 65 10.63 -1.30 27.65
N ILE A 66 10.15 -0.32 28.42
CA ILE A 66 9.09 -0.46 29.41
C ILE A 66 7.98 0.52 29.05
N LEU A 67 6.73 0.03 29.02
CA LEU A 67 5.56 0.89 28.84
C LEU A 67 5.31 1.68 30.13
N LEU A 68 5.20 3.00 29.99
CA LEU A 68 4.81 3.91 31.03
C LEU A 68 3.49 4.57 30.64
N ASP A 69 2.62 4.77 31.62
CA ASP A 69 1.37 5.52 31.43
C ASP A 69 1.24 6.49 32.61
N LYS A 70 2.11 7.50 32.60
CA LYS A 70 2.24 8.48 33.68
C LYS A 70 2.22 9.89 33.13
N ARG A 71 1.73 10.83 33.93
CA ARG A 71 1.94 12.25 33.65
C ARG A 71 3.41 12.59 33.88
N ILE A 72 3.90 13.59 33.16
CA ILE A 72 5.26 14.09 33.37
C ILE A 72 5.24 15.56 33.76
N ARG A 73 6.10 15.92 34.71
CA ARG A 73 6.32 17.30 35.12
C ARG A 73 7.77 17.65 34.91
N ILE A 74 8.00 18.68 34.10
CA ILE A 74 9.33 19.21 33.87
C ILE A 74 9.32 20.70 34.21
N PRO A 75 10.13 21.17 35.18
CA PRO A 75 10.22 22.58 35.52
C PRO A 75 10.56 23.41 34.28
N SER A 76 9.97 24.60 34.14
CA SER A 76 10.25 25.49 33.00
C SER A 76 11.73 25.89 32.91
N SER A 77 12.48 25.84 34.00
CA SER A 77 13.93 26.06 34.00
C SER A 77 14.73 24.94 33.34
N ALA A 78 14.16 23.77 33.12
CA ALA A 78 14.81 22.61 32.51
C ALA A 78 14.51 22.47 31.01
N ILE A 79 13.57 23.25 30.46
CA ILE A 79 13.20 23.25 29.03
C ILE A 79 13.31 24.67 28.49
N ASP A 80 14.28 24.92 27.62
CA ASP A 80 14.44 26.20 26.91
C ASP A 80 13.56 26.26 25.63
N LYS A 81 12.30 25.87 25.77
CA LYS A 81 11.31 25.81 24.68
C LYS A 81 9.91 26.15 25.19
N ASP A 82 9.05 26.65 24.30
CA ASP A 82 7.63 26.95 24.54
C ASP A 82 6.76 25.68 24.61
N LEU A 83 7.17 24.70 25.41
CA LEU A 83 6.54 23.40 25.55
C LEU A 83 5.93 23.22 26.94
N GLU A 84 4.80 22.53 27.01
CA GLU A 84 4.16 22.07 28.24
C GLU A 84 4.19 20.54 28.28
N SER A 85 4.80 19.96 29.31
CA SER A 85 4.93 18.50 29.45
C SER A 85 3.58 17.85 29.75
N GLU A 86 3.23 16.79 29.01
CA GLU A 86 1.92 16.14 29.11
C GLU A 86 2.04 14.73 29.70
N LYS A 87 2.57 13.78 28.92
CA LYS A 87 2.56 12.35 29.23
C LYS A 87 3.88 11.69 28.84
N VAL A 88 4.31 10.71 29.63
CA VAL A 88 5.41 9.80 29.29
C VAL A 88 4.85 8.44 28.92
N TYR A 89 5.30 7.90 27.79
CA TYR A 89 4.77 6.66 27.19
C TYR A 89 5.73 5.50 27.34
N LEU A 90 7.04 5.74 27.22
CA LEU A 90 8.04 4.67 27.25
C LEU A 90 9.25 5.08 28.06
N GLU A 91 9.83 4.11 28.75
CA GLU A 91 11.19 4.14 29.25
C GLU A 91 12.04 3.18 28.43
N ILE A 92 13.17 3.69 27.91
CA ILE A 92 14.11 2.96 27.08
C ILE A 92 15.43 2.87 27.84
N ILE A 93 15.83 1.65 28.15
CA ILE A 93 17.03 1.30 28.91
C ILE A 93 18.08 0.76 27.94
N ASP A 94 19.22 1.45 27.82
CA ASP A 94 20.30 1.03 26.94
C ASP A 94 20.94 -0.28 27.43
N GLU A 95 20.95 -1.33 26.60
CA GLU A 95 21.53 -2.62 26.98
C GLU A 95 23.06 -2.63 26.98
N LYS A 96 23.71 -1.67 26.29
CA LYS A 96 25.18 -1.55 26.32
C LYS A 96 25.70 -1.19 27.71
N ASP A 97 24.85 -0.61 28.55
CA ASP A 97 25.21 -0.14 29.88
C ASP A 97 24.56 -0.95 31.02
N LYS A 98 24.43 -2.27 30.84
CA LYS A 98 24.15 -3.20 31.97
C LYS A 98 25.18 -3.10 33.12
N LYS A 99 26.25 -2.32 32.95
CA LYS A 99 27.07 -1.79 34.05
C LYS A 99 26.70 -0.32 34.26
N GLU A 100 25.92 -0.06 35.31
CA GLU A 100 25.77 1.27 35.92
C GLU A 100 25.37 2.43 34.98
N SER A 101 24.54 2.22 33.94
CA SER A 101 23.90 3.42 33.34
C SER A 101 22.94 4.04 34.34
N GLU A 102 23.38 5.19 34.84
CA GLU A 102 22.61 6.16 35.58
C GLU A 102 21.67 6.94 34.66
N LYS A 103 21.58 6.65 33.35
CA LYS A 103 20.75 7.41 32.42
C LYS A 103 19.46 6.69 32.06
N VAL A 104 18.39 7.47 31.93
CA VAL A 104 17.05 7.03 31.51
C VAL A 104 16.65 7.82 30.28
N ASN A 105 16.23 7.11 29.22
CA ASN A 105 15.64 7.72 28.04
C ASN A 105 14.13 7.54 28.09
N LEU A 106 13.38 8.63 27.96
CA LEU A 106 11.91 8.64 28.01
C LEU A 106 11.33 9.13 26.68
N LEU A 107 10.27 8.49 26.20
CA LEU A 107 9.43 9.03 25.13
C LEU A 107 8.30 9.86 25.75
N VAL A 108 8.28 11.15 25.47
CA VAL A 108 7.42 12.13 26.14
C VAL A 108 6.64 12.95 25.12
N SER A 109 5.35 13.18 25.38
CA SER A 109 4.57 14.18 24.66
C SER A 109 4.60 15.53 25.36
N PHE A 110 4.64 16.57 24.53
CA PHE A 110 4.54 17.95 24.92
C PHE A 110 3.44 18.62 24.11
N ILE A 111 2.79 19.62 24.70
CA ILE A 111 1.90 20.54 23.99
C ILE A 111 2.68 21.82 23.72
N ASN A 112 2.77 22.21 22.45
CA ASN A 112 3.40 23.47 22.07
C ASN A 112 2.46 24.63 22.40
N LYS A 113 2.96 25.60 23.18
CA LYS A 113 2.15 26.71 23.68
C LYS A 113 1.70 27.68 22.59
N ASN A 114 2.40 27.70 21.45
CA ASN A 114 2.18 28.65 20.37
C ASN A 114 1.05 28.18 19.42
N ASN A 115 1.05 26.91 19.01
CA ASN A 115 0.06 26.34 18.08
C ASN A 115 -0.92 25.35 18.75
N LYS A 116 -0.70 24.96 20.02
CA LYS A 116 -1.47 23.96 20.77
C LYS A 116 -1.41 22.55 20.18
N GLU A 117 -0.45 22.27 19.31
CA GLU A 117 -0.26 20.95 18.72
C GLU A 117 0.63 20.10 19.63
N LYS A 118 0.43 18.77 19.57
CA LYS A 118 1.23 17.81 20.33
C LYS A 118 2.54 17.54 19.58
N GLU A 119 3.63 17.44 20.33
CA GLU A 119 4.97 17.11 19.83
C GLU A 119 5.55 15.97 20.65
N LEU A 120 6.33 15.09 20.02
CA LEU A 120 7.00 13.96 20.67
C LEU A 120 8.50 14.17 20.73
N TYR A 121 9.07 13.86 21.89
CA TYR A 121 10.50 13.99 22.14
C TYR A 121 11.05 12.77 22.88
N PHE A 122 12.30 12.43 22.56
CA PHE A 122 13.13 11.65 23.44
C PHE A 122 13.82 12.57 24.44
N VAL A 123 13.59 12.32 25.72
CA VAL A 123 14.19 13.06 26.83
C VAL A 123 15.13 12.13 27.58
N GLU A 124 16.40 12.47 27.62
CA GLU A 124 17.39 11.76 28.43
C GLU A 124 17.62 12.52 29.74
N THR A 125 17.67 11.81 30.86
CA THR A 125 18.05 12.36 32.16
C THR A 125 18.89 11.37 32.95
N ASP A 126 19.59 11.85 33.97
CA ASP A 126 20.23 10.98 34.96
C ASP A 126 19.18 10.56 36.00
N LYS A 127 19.24 9.32 36.51
CA LYS A 127 18.29 8.72 37.45
C LYS A 127 18.11 9.53 38.72
N ASP A 128 19.19 10.14 39.21
CA ASP A 128 19.16 11.02 40.38
C ASP A 128 18.34 12.31 40.17
N ASN A 129 18.04 12.66 38.92
CA ASN A 129 17.19 13.78 38.55
C ASN A 129 15.75 13.37 38.20
N LEU A 130 15.39 12.09 38.41
CA LEU A 130 14.07 11.52 38.15
C LEU A 130 13.40 11.10 39.46
N ASP A 131 12.29 11.75 39.78
CA ASP A 131 11.42 11.39 40.90
C ASP A 131 10.13 10.75 40.38
N ASP A 132 9.83 9.51 40.80
CA ASP A 132 8.62 8.77 40.40
C ASP A 132 7.63 8.64 41.56
N GLU A 133 6.60 9.48 41.55
CA GLU A 133 5.54 9.51 42.55
C GLU A 133 4.26 8.85 42.00
N GLY A 134 4.29 7.51 41.88
CA GLY A 134 3.09 6.65 41.80
C GLY A 134 2.04 7.03 40.75
N GLY A 135 2.42 7.75 39.68
CA GLY A 135 1.51 8.31 38.68
C GLY A 135 2.02 9.58 38.00
N ILE A 136 2.99 10.27 38.60
CA ILE A 136 3.70 11.40 37.99
C ILE A 136 5.21 11.14 38.03
N ILE A 137 5.88 11.32 36.89
CA ILE A 137 7.33 11.40 36.81
C ILE A 137 7.74 12.88 36.80
N THR A 138 8.63 13.29 37.70
CA THR A 138 9.20 14.64 37.69
C THR A 138 10.66 14.58 37.25
N LEU A 139 11.02 15.38 36.24
CA LEU A 139 12.41 15.51 35.79
C LEU A 139 13.00 16.85 36.24
N ASN A 140 13.95 16.82 37.17
CA ASN A 140 14.56 18.03 37.72
C ASN A 140 15.60 18.64 36.77
N LYS A 141 16.23 17.82 35.92
CA LYS A 141 17.21 18.23 34.93
C LYS A 141 17.15 17.32 33.70
N ILE A 142 17.36 17.88 32.52
CA ILE A 142 17.43 17.15 31.25
C ILE A 142 18.89 17.11 30.77
N SER A 143 19.36 15.93 30.38
CA SER A 143 20.68 15.68 29.82
C SER A 143 20.68 15.80 28.29
N SER A 144 19.62 15.31 27.63
CA SER A 144 19.42 15.44 26.18
C SER A 144 17.94 15.60 25.84
N PHE A 145 17.66 16.35 24.78
CA PHE A 145 16.32 16.64 24.31
C PHE A 145 16.27 16.54 22.77
N GLU A 146 15.73 15.45 22.27
CA GLU A 146 15.74 15.10 20.84
C GLU A 146 14.30 15.05 20.30
N GLU A 147 14.02 15.81 19.25
CA GLU A 147 12.70 15.82 18.61
C GLU A 147 12.47 14.53 17.82
N VAL A 148 11.35 13.87 18.12
CA VAL A 148 10.88 12.72 17.34
C VAL A 148 10.05 13.22 16.17
N THR A 149 8.96 13.93 16.46
CA THR A 149 8.06 14.53 15.47
C THR A 149 7.17 15.62 16.07
N SER A 150 6.51 16.40 15.22
CA SER A 150 5.61 17.50 15.58
C SER A 150 4.27 17.41 14.84
N ASN A 151 3.38 18.39 15.06
CA ASN A 151 2.04 18.49 14.44
C ASN A 151 1.14 17.27 14.70
N LEU A 152 1.22 16.69 15.89
CA LEU A 152 0.38 15.57 16.27
C LEU A 152 -0.96 16.07 16.80
N SER A 153 -2.03 15.45 16.30
CA SER A 153 -3.37 15.56 16.88
C SER A 153 -3.57 14.55 18.01
N ASP A 154 -2.99 13.36 17.88
CA ASP A 154 -3.00 12.37 18.96
C ASP A 154 -1.81 11.40 18.91
N PHE A 155 -1.52 10.77 20.04
CA PHE A 155 -0.50 9.72 20.16
C PHE A 155 -0.76 8.86 21.38
N ASP A 156 -0.72 7.54 21.21
CA ASP A 156 -0.76 6.59 22.32
C ASP A 156 0.05 5.32 22.03
N VAL A 157 0.39 4.58 23.09
CA VAL A 157 1.14 3.33 22.99
C VAL A 157 0.54 2.30 23.93
N LYS A 158 0.28 1.09 23.42
CA LYS A 158 -0.26 -0.03 24.20
C LYS A 158 0.55 -1.31 24.00
N LYS A 159 0.62 -2.15 25.04
CA LYS A 159 1.19 -3.50 24.89
C LYS A 159 0.24 -4.37 24.05
N PHE A 160 0.79 -5.03 23.04
CA PHE A 160 0.02 -5.90 22.14
C PHE A 160 0.90 -7.04 21.60
N ASN A 161 0.44 -8.29 21.72
CA ASN A 161 1.09 -9.49 21.15
C ASN A 161 2.62 -9.60 21.33
N GLY A 162 3.14 -9.36 22.55
CA GLY A 162 4.59 -9.43 22.81
C GLY A 162 5.39 -8.29 22.19
N GLY A 163 4.74 -7.13 21.98
CA GLY A 163 5.31 -5.90 21.47
C GLY A 163 4.57 -4.66 21.96
N PHE A 164 4.87 -3.53 21.32
CA PHE A 164 4.29 -2.21 21.57
C PHE A 164 3.60 -1.72 20.29
N LEU A 165 2.29 -1.53 20.36
CA LEU A 165 1.48 -0.96 19.30
C LEU A 165 1.39 0.55 19.52
N PHE A 166 1.89 1.30 18.54
CA PHE A 166 1.89 2.75 18.51
C PHE A 166 0.74 3.22 17.64
N ASP A 167 -0.08 4.12 18.17
CA ASP A 167 -1.14 4.84 17.46
C ASP A 167 -0.71 6.30 17.39
N ILE A 168 -0.56 6.84 16.17
CA ILE A 168 -0.07 8.20 15.94
C ILE A 168 -0.94 8.92 14.93
N SER A 169 -1.44 10.09 15.31
CA SER A 169 -2.31 10.92 14.50
C SER A 169 -1.69 12.29 14.24
N PHE A 170 -1.58 12.67 12.97
CA PHE A 170 -1.05 13.96 12.52
C PHE A 170 -2.17 14.91 12.12
N SER A 171 -1.90 16.21 12.15
CA SER A 171 -2.79 17.25 11.64
C SER A 171 -1.99 18.40 11.04
N ILE A 172 -2.08 18.59 9.72
CA ILE A 172 -1.46 19.72 9.00
C ILE A 172 -2.53 20.44 8.19
N ASN A 173 -2.79 21.72 8.49
CA ASN A 173 -3.71 22.58 7.73
C ASN A 173 -5.09 21.92 7.47
N ASN A 174 -5.70 21.35 8.52
CA ASN A 174 -6.98 20.59 8.50
C ASN A 174 -6.93 19.23 7.76
N THR A 175 -5.79 18.81 7.23
CA THR A 175 -5.58 17.42 6.81
C THR A 175 -5.15 16.62 8.02
N LYS A 176 -5.91 15.60 8.41
CA LYS A 176 -5.55 14.67 9.48
C LYS A 176 -5.30 13.29 8.91
N ARG A 177 -4.40 12.54 9.52
CA ARG A 177 -4.21 11.10 9.26
C ARG A 177 -3.69 10.39 10.48
N SER A 178 -4.13 9.15 10.64
CA SER A 178 -3.76 8.28 11.75
C SER A 178 -3.05 7.05 11.21
N TYR A 179 -2.03 6.60 11.94
CA TYR A 179 -1.20 5.46 11.57
C TYR A 179 -1.03 4.56 12.78
N GLU A 180 -1.02 3.24 12.56
CA GLU A 180 -0.62 2.27 13.57
C GLU A 180 0.65 1.51 13.15
N PHE A 181 1.55 1.24 14.10
CA PHE A 181 2.67 0.32 13.86
C PHE A 181 3.04 -0.48 15.11
N LEU A 182 3.44 -1.74 14.93
CA LEU A 182 3.86 -2.62 16.01
C LEU A 182 5.37 -2.85 15.96
N LEU A 183 6.03 -2.65 17.10
CA LEU A 183 7.41 -3.08 17.35
C LEU A 183 7.39 -4.22 18.37
N SER A 184 7.86 -5.42 18.00
CA SER A 184 7.95 -6.52 18.96
C SER A 184 9.04 -6.26 20.02
N GLU A 185 8.88 -6.85 21.20
CA GLU A 185 9.90 -6.84 22.27
C GLU A 185 11.23 -7.49 21.81
N LYS A 186 11.23 -8.23 20.69
CA LYS A 186 12.40 -8.89 20.07
C LYS A 186 12.88 -8.24 18.76
N ASN A 187 12.37 -7.05 18.40
CA ASN A 187 12.73 -6.28 17.21
C ASN A 187 12.31 -6.85 15.83
N ASP A 188 11.43 -7.84 15.79
CA ASP A 188 10.72 -8.21 14.56
C ASP A 188 9.51 -7.27 14.35
N GLU A 189 9.47 -6.61 13.20
CA GLU A 189 8.44 -5.63 12.84
C GLU A 189 7.26 -6.33 12.17
N LEU A 190 6.04 -5.99 12.61
CA LEU A 190 4.80 -6.40 11.99
C LEU A 190 3.96 -5.14 11.84
N VAL A 191 3.92 -4.52 10.66
CA VAL A 191 3.03 -3.37 10.45
C VAL A 191 1.59 -3.91 10.41
N ILE A 192 0.73 -3.42 11.31
CA ILE A 192 -0.68 -3.80 11.39
C ILE A 192 -1.47 -2.52 11.10
N ASN A 193 -1.90 -2.39 9.84
CA ASN A 193 -2.89 -1.46 9.27
C ASN A 193 -2.63 0.07 9.27
N ASP A 194 -2.89 0.67 8.10
CA ASP A 194 -3.30 2.07 7.90
C ASP A 194 -4.84 2.11 7.99
N ASP A 195 -5.39 2.48 9.14
CA ASP A 195 -6.83 2.75 9.27
C ASP A 195 -7.07 4.24 8.94
N ASP A 196 -7.27 4.55 7.66
CA ASP A 196 -7.82 5.83 7.21
C ASP A 196 -9.28 5.95 7.72
N LYS A 197 -9.46 6.49 8.93
CA LYS A 197 -10.77 6.94 9.42
C LYS A 197 -10.89 8.45 9.24
N ASP A 198 -11.24 8.85 8.03
CA ASP A 198 -11.69 10.22 7.75
C ASP A 198 -13.18 10.35 8.14
N GLU A 199 -13.44 10.94 9.30
CA GLU A 199 -14.73 11.61 9.55
C GLU A 199 -14.75 12.94 8.79
N ASP A 200 -15.05 12.87 7.49
CA ASP A 200 -15.72 13.94 6.73
C ASP A 200 -16.08 13.41 5.34
N ASP A 201 -17.10 12.55 5.32
CA ASP A 201 -17.73 12.06 4.11
C ASP A 201 -18.43 13.21 3.37
N ASN A 202 -17.78 13.68 2.30
CA ASN A 202 -18.46 14.13 1.10
C ASN A 202 -17.57 13.92 -0.13
N ASN A 203 -17.69 12.72 -0.70
CA ASN A 203 -17.57 12.36 -2.12
C ASN A 203 -16.44 13.03 -2.93
N ASN A 204 -15.34 12.30 -3.14
CA ASN A 204 -15.02 11.72 -4.46
C ASN A 204 -13.66 10.99 -4.42
N GLU A 205 -13.75 9.66 -4.54
CA GLU A 205 -12.84 8.73 -5.22
C GLU A 205 -11.35 9.11 -5.27
N GLU A 206 -10.58 8.70 -4.26
CA GLU A 206 -9.12 8.59 -4.34
C GLU A 206 -8.56 7.38 -3.53
N SER A 207 -9.37 6.34 -3.27
CA SER A 207 -9.00 5.17 -2.43
C SER A 207 -8.67 3.86 -3.18
N SER A 208 -8.69 3.79 -4.52
CA SER A 208 -8.77 2.48 -5.18
C SER A 208 -7.48 1.64 -5.18
N LEU A 209 -6.29 2.25 -5.17
CA LEU A 209 -5.01 1.53 -5.38
C LEU A 209 -4.45 0.90 -4.09
N ASP A 210 -4.53 1.58 -2.95
CA ASP A 210 -4.09 1.01 -1.67
C ASP A 210 -5.06 -0.07 -1.19
N ASP A 211 -6.37 0.12 -1.40
CA ASP A 211 -7.38 -0.92 -1.18
C ASP A 211 -7.10 -2.16 -2.04
N PHE A 212 -6.70 -1.95 -3.30
CA PHE A 212 -6.27 -3.03 -4.19
C PHE A 212 -5.03 -3.76 -3.64
N PHE A 213 -3.96 -3.03 -3.26
CA PHE A 213 -2.75 -3.65 -2.72
C PHE A 213 -2.99 -4.41 -1.41
N ASN A 214 -3.90 -3.92 -0.57
CA ASN A 214 -4.31 -4.60 0.66
C ASN A 214 -5.13 -5.87 0.39
N SER A 215 -5.75 -5.97 -0.78
CA SER A 215 -6.55 -7.13 -1.20
C SER A 215 -5.71 -8.20 -1.92
N ILE A 216 -4.47 -7.90 -2.32
CA ILE A 216 -3.62 -8.85 -3.06
C ILE A 216 -3.15 -10.01 -2.16
N SER A 217 -3.63 -11.19 -2.50
CA SER A 217 -3.25 -12.47 -1.91
C SER A 217 -2.46 -13.35 -2.90
N GLY A 218 -2.17 -14.59 -2.54
CA GLY A 218 -1.69 -15.60 -3.51
C GLY A 218 -2.69 -15.86 -4.64
N LEU A 219 -3.98 -15.89 -4.28
CA LEU A 219 -5.10 -15.95 -5.20
C LEU A 219 -6.15 -14.90 -4.82
N THR A 220 -6.50 -14.02 -5.74
CA THR A 220 -7.40 -12.87 -5.47
C THR A 220 -8.50 -12.82 -6.53
N LEU A 221 -9.76 -12.82 -6.10
CA LEU A 221 -10.93 -12.61 -6.96
C LEU A 221 -11.62 -11.31 -6.55
N LEU A 222 -11.66 -10.34 -7.48
CA LEU A 222 -12.03 -8.96 -7.21
C LEU A 222 -13.48 -8.60 -7.62
N GLY A 223 -14.23 -9.51 -8.24
CA GLY A 223 -15.61 -9.25 -8.71
C GLY A 223 -16.61 -10.35 -8.40
N GLY A 224 -16.36 -11.16 -7.36
CA GLY A 224 -17.26 -12.23 -6.94
C GLY A 224 -17.40 -13.39 -7.94
N GLY A 225 -16.47 -13.51 -8.88
CA GLY A 225 -16.39 -14.63 -9.82
C GLY A 225 -16.08 -15.98 -9.15
N ASN A 226 -16.10 -17.03 -9.95
CA ASN A 226 -15.89 -18.41 -9.53
C ASN A 226 -14.51 -18.93 -9.96
N ILE A 227 -14.12 -20.06 -9.37
CA ILE A 227 -12.95 -20.81 -9.83
C ILE A 227 -13.44 -22.12 -10.41
N GLU A 228 -13.34 -22.28 -11.72
CA GLU A 228 -13.64 -23.54 -12.38
C GLU A 228 -12.38 -24.41 -12.49
N VAL A 229 -12.41 -25.60 -11.91
CA VAL A 229 -11.26 -26.52 -11.88
C VAL A 229 -11.57 -27.79 -12.67
N ASN A 230 -11.17 -27.77 -13.94
CA ASN A 230 -11.31 -28.89 -14.89
C ASN A 230 -10.10 -29.85 -14.87
N SER A 231 -9.01 -29.49 -14.18
CA SER A 231 -7.83 -30.33 -13.93
C SER A 231 -7.47 -30.36 -12.44
N SER A 232 -6.19 -30.54 -12.05
CA SER A 232 -5.77 -30.49 -10.64
C SER A 232 -5.33 -29.09 -10.21
N PHE A 233 -5.77 -28.64 -9.03
CA PHE A 233 -5.37 -27.36 -8.46
C PHE A 233 -4.78 -27.54 -7.06
N ARG A 234 -3.64 -26.93 -6.79
CA ARG A 234 -3.03 -26.88 -5.46
C ARG A 234 -2.65 -25.45 -5.11
N LEU A 235 -3.06 -25.00 -3.93
CA LEU A 235 -2.64 -23.74 -3.33
C LEU A 235 -1.95 -24.05 -2.01
N VAL A 236 -0.65 -23.84 -1.92
CA VAL A 236 0.18 -24.28 -0.79
C VAL A 236 1.03 -23.13 -0.25
N ASN A 237 1.13 -22.99 1.08
CA ASN A 237 1.89 -21.93 1.75
C ASN A 237 1.56 -20.52 1.24
N SER A 238 0.31 -20.34 0.83
CA SER A 238 -0.15 -19.12 0.17
C SER A 238 -1.41 -18.60 0.85
N SER A 239 -1.90 -17.45 0.41
CA SER A 239 -3.17 -16.91 0.89
C SER A 239 -4.15 -16.70 -0.24
N TYR A 240 -5.42 -16.51 0.10
CA TYR A 240 -6.43 -16.13 -0.86
C TYR A 240 -7.34 -15.03 -0.31
N PHE A 241 -7.87 -14.22 -1.23
CA PHE A 241 -8.84 -13.16 -0.98
C PHE A 241 -9.95 -13.28 -2.02
N ILE A 242 -11.19 -13.50 -1.59
CA ILE A 242 -12.31 -13.73 -2.51
C ILE A 242 -13.57 -13.11 -1.94
N GLU A 243 -14.15 -12.18 -2.68
CA GLU A 243 -15.35 -11.44 -2.27
C GLU A 243 -16.43 -12.35 -1.64
N GLY A 244 -16.97 -11.91 -0.49
CA GLY A 244 -18.06 -12.61 0.21
C GLY A 244 -17.65 -13.70 1.19
N LEU A 245 -16.38 -14.13 1.22
CA LEU A 245 -15.90 -15.09 2.25
C LEU A 245 -15.60 -14.37 3.58
N VAL A 246 -16.37 -14.67 4.62
CA VAL A 246 -16.21 -14.04 5.95
C VAL A 246 -15.37 -14.93 6.87
N ASP A 247 -14.42 -14.35 7.61
CA ASP A 247 -13.69 -15.07 8.65
C ASP A 247 -14.62 -15.33 9.85
N ASN A 248 -15.31 -16.49 9.83
CA ASN A 248 -16.31 -16.91 10.81
C ASN A 248 -15.87 -18.15 11.62
N GLY A 249 -14.58 -18.48 11.60
CA GLY A 249 -14.03 -19.66 12.28
C GLY A 249 -14.24 -21.00 11.55
N GLN A 250 -14.75 -21.00 10.31
CA GLN A 250 -14.69 -22.18 9.45
C GLN A 250 -13.27 -22.41 8.91
N ASP A 251 -12.93 -23.67 8.64
CA ASP A 251 -11.67 -24.04 8.00
C ASP A 251 -11.53 -23.34 6.64
N ALA A 252 -10.39 -22.67 6.43
CA ALA A 252 -10.10 -21.88 5.24
C ALA A 252 -10.20 -22.71 3.94
N GLY A 253 -9.85 -24.00 3.97
CA GLY A 253 -10.01 -24.87 2.81
C GLY A 253 -11.48 -25.13 2.46
N SER A 254 -12.36 -25.13 3.45
CA SER A 254 -13.79 -25.42 3.28
C SER A 254 -14.57 -24.24 2.68
N GLN A 255 -14.20 -23.00 3.03
CA GLN A 255 -14.79 -21.79 2.46
C GLN A 255 -14.42 -21.62 0.98
N LEU A 256 -13.13 -21.83 0.65
CA LEU A 256 -12.66 -21.74 -0.73
C LEU A 256 -13.29 -22.84 -1.62
N LYS A 257 -13.53 -24.04 -1.08
CA LYS A 257 -14.23 -25.12 -1.82
C LYS A 257 -15.67 -24.78 -2.20
N SER A 258 -16.32 -23.81 -1.56
CA SER A 258 -17.71 -23.45 -1.87
C SER A 258 -17.88 -22.68 -3.18
N ILE A 259 -16.82 -22.01 -3.63
CA ILE A 259 -16.76 -21.23 -4.88
C ILE A 259 -15.95 -21.96 -5.97
N ILE A 260 -15.18 -22.99 -5.60
CA ILE A 260 -14.49 -23.84 -6.55
C ILE A 260 -15.49 -24.87 -7.09
N THR A 261 -15.77 -24.79 -8.38
CA THR A 261 -16.55 -25.82 -9.07
C THR A 261 -15.58 -26.82 -9.73
N SER A 262 -15.63 -28.09 -9.32
CA SER A 262 -14.90 -29.17 -10.00
C SER A 262 -15.85 -30.04 -10.81
N LYS A 263 -15.75 -30.00 -12.14
CA LYS A 263 -16.64 -30.79 -13.03
C LYS A 263 -16.35 -32.30 -13.03
N TYR A 264 -15.15 -32.73 -12.62
CA TYR A 264 -14.71 -34.14 -12.78
C TYR A 264 -14.19 -34.81 -11.49
N GLY A 265 -14.46 -34.24 -10.31
CA GLY A 265 -13.96 -34.81 -9.04
C GLY A 265 -12.44 -34.71 -8.90
N ASN A 266 -11.86 -33.66 -9.48
CA ASN A 266 -10.41 -33.48 -9.53
C ASN A 266 -9.83 -33.13 -8.15
N SER A 267 -8.54 -33.43 -7.97
CA SER A 267 -7.82 -33.12 -6.73
C SER A 267 -7.66 -31.61 -6.55
N ILE A 268 -8.27 -31.08 -5.49
CA ILE A 268 -8.11 -29.71 -5.02
C ILE A 268 -7.50 -29.75 -3.62
N ASP A 269 -6.29 -29.19 -3.48
CA ASP A 269 -5.56 -29.14 -2.20
C ASP A 269 -5.32 -27.67 -1.83
N VAL A 270 -5.77 -27.27 -0.64
CA VAL A 270 -5.71 -25.88 -0.17
C VAL A 270 -5.07 -25.88 1.21
N ILE A 271 -3.81 -25.47 1.24
CA ILE A 271 -2.99 -25.31 2.44
C ILE A 271 -2.57 -23.83 2.49
N GLY A 272 -3.55 -22.97 2.77
CA GLY A 272 -3.38 -21.52 2.74
C GLY A 272 -4.33 -20.80 3.70
N LYS A 273 -4.11 -19.49 3.87
CA LYS A 273 -4.87 -18.64 4.80
C LYS A 273 -5.85 -17.73 4.04
N ASN A 274 -7.05 -17.55 4.59
CA ASN A 274 -7.98 -16.52 4.13
C ASN A 274 -7.50 -15.13 4.60
N ASP A 275 -7.21 -14.23 3.66
CA ASP A 275 -6.77 -12.85 3.94
C ASP A 275 -7.89 -11.82 3.77
N ASN A 276 -9.15 -12.24 3.54
CA ASN A 276 -10.28 -11.31 3.44
C ASN A 276 -10.45 -10.40 4.65
N LYS A 277 -10.09 -10.81 5.88
CA LYS A 277 -10.19 -10.02 7.13
C LYS A 277 -11.51 -9.22 7.32
N GLY A 278 -12.62 -9.62 6.69
CA GLY A 278 -13.89 -8.89 6.72
C GLY A 278 -14.04 -7.76 5.68
N ASN A 279 -13.08 -7.59 4.77
CA ASN A 279 -13.20 -6.71 3.61
C ASN A 279 -14.22 -7.31 2.62
N SER A 280 -15.24 -6.53 2.29
CA SER A 280 -16.37 -6.96 1.45
C SER A 280 -16.40 -6.28 0.09
N ASN A 281 -15.39 -5.49 -0.29
CA ASN A 281 -15.50 -4.64 -1.48
C ASN A 281 -14.15 -4.41 -2.20
N PRO A 282 -13.45 -5.48 -2.65
CA PRO A 282 -12.31 -5.29 -3.54
C PRO A 282 -12.75 -4.59 -4.83
N LYS A 283 -12.07 -3.51 -5.22
CA LYS A 283 -12.31 -2.89 -6.53
C LYS A 283 -11.33 -3.45 -7.55
N ARG A 284 -11.82 -3.74 -8.76
CA ARG A 284 -10.96 -4.00 -9.92
C ARG A 284 -10.00 -2.83 -10.09
N LEU A 285 -8.75 -3.15 -10.43
CA LEU A 285 -7.76 -2.14 -10.76
C LEU A 285 -8.07 -1.57 -12.14
N SER A 286 -8.41 -0.29 -12.19
CA SER A 286 -8.62 0.41 -13.46
C SER A 286 -7.26 0.63 -14.14
N LEU A 287 -7.04 -0.06 -15.27
CA LEU A 287 -5.83 0.03 -16.07
C LEU A 287 -5.97 1.10 -17.15
N ALA A 288 -4.87 1.76 -17.46
CA ALA A 288 -4.81 2.81 -18.50
C ALA A 288 -4.70 2.26 -19.94
N PHE A 289 -4.71 0.93 -20.09
CA PHE A 289 -4.66 0.23 -21.37
C PHE A 289 -6.01 0.30 -22.11
N SER A 290 -5.99 0.10 -23.42
CA SER A 290 -7.19 -0.28 -24.16
C SER A 290 -7.74 -1.62 -23.69
N GLU A 291 -9.05 -1.81 -23.79
CA GLU A 291 -9.68 -3.11 -23.54
C GLU A 291 -9.27 -4.10 -24.64
N GLY A 292 -8.87 -5.31 -24.24
CA GLY A 292 -8.63 -6.40 -25.16
C GLY A 292 -8.01 -7.64 -24.53
N ASP A 293 -8.34 -8.77 -25.14
CA ASP A 293 -7.94 -10.08 -24.64
C ASP A 293 -6.54 -10.46 -25.11
N TYR A 294 -5.77 -11.05 -24.20
CA TYR A 294 -4.49 -11.67 -24.52
C TYR A 294 -4.64 -13.19 -24.54
N TYR A 295 -4.42 -13.77 -25.71
CA TYR A 295 -4.35 -15.21 -25.90
C TYR A 295 -2.92 -15.65 -26.23
N ASP A 296 -2.39 -16.51 -25.37
CA ASP A 296 -1.04 -17.04 -25.50
C ASP A 296 -0.96 -18.17 -26.55
N ASP A 297 -0.67 -17.90 -27.82
CA ASP A 297 -0.67 -18.98 -28.83
C ASP A 297 0.58 -19.87 -28.77
N ILE A 298 0.39 -21.18 -28.55
CA ILE A 298 1.47 -22.21 -28.52
C ILE A 298 2.13 -22.37 -29.91
N PHE A 299 1.44 -22.06 -31.00
CA PHE A 299 1.94 -22.23 -32.37
C PHE A 299 2.80 -21.07 -32.87
N PHE A 300 2.78 -19.92 -32.18
CA PHE A 300 3.69 -18.81 -32.46
C PHE A 300 4.86 -18.80 -31.45
N SER A 301 6.01 -18.28 -31.87
CA SER A 301 7.22 -18.19 -31.03
C SER A 301 7.07 -17.24 -29.84
N ASP A 302 5.97 -16.52 -29.78
CA ASP A 302 5.81 -15.30 -29.00
C ASP A 302 4.80 -15.48 -27.87
N ASN A 303 4.91 -16.61 -27.16
CA ASN A 303 4.11 -16.92 -26.00
C ASN A 303 4.64 -16.26 -24.71
N LEU A 304 3.83 -16.25 -23.64
CA LEU A 304 4.14 -15.63 -22.35
C LEU A 304 5.44 -16.19 -21.76
N SER A 305 5.67 -17.50 -21.87
CA SER A 305 6.93 -18.12 -21.45
C SER A 305 8.12 -17.64 -22.30
N SER A 306 7.97 -17.48 -23.61
CA SER A 306 9.01 -16.94 -24.49
C SER A 306 9.32 -15.47 -24.17
N ILE A 307 8.31 -14.65 -23.91
CA ILE A 307 8.48 -13.24 -23.53
C ILE A 307 9.24 -13.13 -22.21
N ILE A 308 8.85 -13.92 -21.20
CA ILE A 308 9.55 -13.98 -19.92
C ILE A 308 11.00 -14.45 -20.12
N GLY A 309 11.20 -15.49 -20.93
CA GLY A 309 12.52 -16.00 -21.28
C GLY A 309 13.39 -14.93 -21.92
N TYR A 310 12.84 -14.15 -22.86
CA TYR A 310 13.52 -13.01 -23.47
C TYR A 310 13.88 -11.92 -22.46
N LEU A 311 12.92 -11.50 -21.63
CA LEU A 311 13.12 -10.48 -20.60
C LEU A 311 14.14 -10.91 -19.55
N SER A 312 14.23 -12.21 -19.24
CA SER A 312 15.18 -12.72 -18.24
C SER A 312 16.64 -12.34 -18.54
N GLY A 313 17.01 -12.25 -19.83
CA GLY A 313 18.32 -11.80 -20.30
C GLY A 313 18.49 -10.28 -20.38
N LYS A 314 17.51 -9.48 -19.97
CA LYS A 314 17.50 -8.01 -20.08
C LYS A 314 17.74 -7.33 -18.73
N ALA A 315 17.93 -6.01 -18.79
CA ALA A 315 18.09 -5.19 -17.61
C ALA A 315 16.84 -5.25 -16.71
N ASN A 316 17.01 -4.92 -15.43
CA ASN A 316 15.85 -4.70 -14.58
C ASN A 316 15.08 -3.48 -15.10
N ARG A 317 13.75 -3.51 -14.93
CA ARG A 317 12.77 -2.58 -15.50
C ARG A 317 12.48 -2.76 -16.99
N SER A 318 13.15 -3.67 -17.69
CA SER A 318 12.77 -3.96 -19.07
C SER A 318 11.35 -4.49 -19.14
N ALA A 319 10.63 -4.12 -20.21
CA ALA A 319 9.23 -4.42 -20.37
C ALA A 319 8.90 -4.82 -21.80
N VAL A 320 7.79 -5.54 -21.93
CA VAL A 320 7.12 -5.82 -23.18
C VAL A 320 5.72 -5.24 -23.09
N LEU A 321 5.42 -4.32 -23.98
CA LEU A 321 4.08 -3.79 -24.14
C LEU A 321 3.32 -4.70 -25.11
N LEU A 322 2.11 -5.10 -24.73
CA LEU A 322 1.29 -6.07 -25.46
C LEU A 322 0.20 -5.31 -26.21
N GLU A 323 0.13 -5.51 -27.51
CA GLU A 323 -0.86 -4.90 -28.38
C GLU A 323 -1.91 -5.91 -28.82
N THR A 324 -2.97 -5.40 -29.44
CA THR A 324 -3.98 -6.26 -30.09
C THR A 324 -3.36 -7.08 -31.23
N ASN A 325 -3.94 -8.24 -31.52
CA ASN A 325 -3.51 -9.15 -32.60
C ASN A 325 -2.12 -9.78 -32.42
N GLY A 326 -1.63 -9.92 -31.18
CA GLY A 326 -0.38 -10.61 -30.88
C GLY A 326 0.89 -9.82 -31.23
N LEU A 327 0.75 -8.51 -31.47
CA LEU A 327 1.88 -7.60 -31.62
C LEU A 327 2.44 -7.22 -30.24
N PHE A 328 3.74 -6.95 -30.17
CA PHE A 328 4.40 -6.51 -28.94
C PHE A 328 5.60 -5.63 -29.24
N GLU A 329 5.85 -4.70 -28.32
CA GLU A 329 6.99 -3.78 -28.37
C GLU A 329 7.89 -3.93 -27.14
N PHE A 330 9.20 -3.90 -27.36
CA PHE A 330 10.20 -4.07 -26.30
C PHE A 330 10.76 -2.74 -25.82
N TYR A 331 10.78 -2.57 -24.51
CA TYR A 331 11.39 -1.43 -23.85
C TYR A 331 12.49 -1.86 -22.89
N ASN A 332 13.62 -1.17 -22.91
CA ASN A 332 14.71 -1.42 -21.97
C ASN A 332 14.37 -0.94 -20.55
N ASN A 333 13.44 0.01 -20.41
CA ASN A 333 12.89 0.49 -19.15
C ASN A 333 11.41 0.88 -19.35
N TYR A 334 10.51 0.32 -18.55
CA TYR A 334 9.07 0.61 -18.61
C TYR A 334 8.74 2.08 -18.31
N GLU A 335 9.62 2.81 -17.61
CA GLU A 335 9.46 4.24 -17.33
C GLU A 335 9.49 5.09 -18.62
N TYR A 336 9.97 4.54 -19.74
CA TYR A 336 10.03 5.24 -21.02
C TYR A 336 8.78 5.06 -21.88
N ILE A 337 7.87 4.17 -21.49
CA ILE A 337 6.62 3.97 -22.21
C ILE A 337 5.72 5.19 -21.96
N THR A 338 5.30 5.83 -23.04
CA THR A 338 4.44 7.02 -23.01
C THR A 338 2.99 6.64 -22.68
N ASP A 339 2.24 7.61 -22.19
CA ASP A 339 0.82 7.39 -21.85
C ASP A 339 -0.01 7.10 -23.12
N GLU A 340 0.43 7.61 -24.29
CA GLU A 340 -0.17 7.30 -25.59
C GLU A 340 0.04 5.82 -25.95
N GLU A 341 1.27 5.32 -25.87
CA GLU A 341 1.59 3.90 -26.13
C GLU A 341 0.82 2.98 -25.17
N ILE A 342 0.72 3.34 -23.89
CA ILE A 342 -0.07 2.61 -22.89
C ILE A 342 -1.54 2.53 -23.34
N SER A 343 -2.15 3.65 -23.72
CA SER A 343 -3.57 3.70 -24.09
C SER A 343 -3.94 2.91 -25.35
N HIS A 344 -2.98 2.59 -26.22
CA HIS A 344 -3.19 1.79 -27.43
C HIS A 344 -2.87 0.29 -27.24
N SER A 345 -2.33 -0.06 -26.08
CA SER A 345 -1.92 -1.42 -25.73
C SER A 345 -2.99 -2.08 -24.89
N ILE A 346 -3.00 -3.41 -24.85
CA ILE A 346 -3.94 -4.20 -24.03
C ILE A 346 -3.33 -4.65 -22.70
N GLY A 347 -2.00 -4.57 -22.58
CA GLY A 347 -1.32 -4.98 -21.37
C GLY A 347 0.19 -4.80 -21.42
N VAL A 348 0.87 -5.26 -20.37
CA VAL A 348 2.33 -5.18 -20.24
C VAL A 348 2.89 -6.34 -19.42
N ILE A 349 4.12 -6.72 -19.73
CA ILE A 349 4.94 -7.63 -18.93
C ILE A 349 6.23 -6.90 -18.55
N VAL A 350 6.50 -6.74 -17.26
CA VAL A 350 7.65 -5.99 -16.74
C VAL A 350 8.56 -6.88 -15.91
N LYS A 351 9.86 -6.86 -16.20
CA LYS A 351 10.90 -7.45 -15.34
C LYS A 351 11.29 -6.49 -14.24
N LEU A 352 11.13 -6.90 -13.00
CA LEU A 352 11.59 -6.21 -11.80
C LEU A 352 12.87 -6.85 -11.23
N PRO A 353 13.57 -6.20 -10.29
CA PRO A 353 14.72 -6.79 -9.60
C PRO A 353 14.40 -8.15 -8.96
N ASN A 354 15.43 -8.98 -8.75
CA ASN A 354 15.32 -10.30 -8.11
C ASN A 354 14.45 -11.31 -8.89
N ASN A 355 14.48 -11.26 -10.23
CA ASN A 355 13.70 -12.16 -11.11
C ASN A 355 12.20 -12.14 -10.80
N LYS A 356 11.69 -10.95 -10.45
CA LYS A 356 10.27 -10.68 -10.29
C LYS A 356 9.67 -10.21 -11.62
N TYR A 357 8.45 -10.61 -11.90
CA TYR A 357 7.71 -10.18 -13.09
C TYR A 357 6.32 -9.69 -12.72
N VAL A 358 5.88 -8.62 -13.37
CA VAL A 358 4.53 -8.07 -13.26
C VAL A 358 3.86 -8.20 -14.63
N ILE A 359 2.70 -8.83 -14.66
CA ILE A 359 1.88 -9.02 -15.86
C ILE A 359 0.54 -8.34 -15.60
N LEU A 360 0.19 -7.35 -16.41
CA LEU A 360 -1.08 -6.62 -16.31
C LEU A 360 -1.79 -6.67 -17.66
N ILE A 361 -3.00 -7.21 -17.70
CA ILE A 361 -3.86 -7.26 -18.90
C ILE A 361 -5.18 -6.56 -18.59
N ASN A 362 -5.65 -5.71 -19.51
CA ASN A 362 -6.95 -5.07 -19.45
C ASN A 362 -7.97 -5.81 -20.35
N GLY A 363 -8.31 -7.03 -19.95
CA GLY A 363 -9.19 -7.96 -20.67
C GLY A 363 -8.93 -9.38 -20.18
N GLU A 364 -9.43 -10.38 -20.90
CA GLU A 364 -9.19 -11.79 -20.61
C GLU A 364 -7.69 -12.12 -20.80
N LEU A 365 -7.13 -12.93 -19.90
CA LEU A 365 -5.80 -13.52 -20.06
C LEU A 365 -5.91 -15.04 -20.18
N THR A 366 -5.67 -15.58 -21.38
CA THR A 366 -5.56 -17.01 -21.59
C THR A 366 -4.09 -17.44 -21.72
N ILE A 367 -3.65 -18.32 -20.81
CA ILE A 367 -2.29 -18.87 -20.74
C ILE A 367 -2.29 -20.32 -21.23
N ASN A 368 -1.76 -20.54 -22.44
CA ASN A 368 -1.61 -21.86 -23.04
C ASN A 368 -0.17 -22.40 -23.00
N SER A 369 0.83 -21.56 -22.75
CA SER A 369 2.21 -22.00 -22.54
C SER A 369 2.48 -22.37 -21.07
N GLY A 370 3.50 -23.22 -20.86
CA GLY A 370 3.97 -23.53 -19.51
C GLY A 370 4.85 -22.41 -18.96
N LEU A 371 4.44 -21.80 -17.87
CA LEU A 371 5.26 -20.81 -17.16
C LEU A 371 6.43 -21.50 -16.44
N SER A 372 7.61 -20.86 -16.45
CA SER A 372 8.84 -21.44 -15.93
C SER A 372 8.89 -21.45 -14.39
N ASN A 373 9.38 -22.55 -13.81
CA ASN A 373 9.64 -22.63 -12.37
C ASN A 373 10.81 -21.71 -11.95
N GLY A 374 10.71 -21.08 -10.78
CA GLY A 374 11.82 -20.32 -10.16
C GLY A 374 11.83 -18.81 -10.39
N ILE A 375 10.78 -18.26 -10.99
CA ILE A 375 10.51 -16.82 -11.08
C ILE A 375 9.36 -16.47 -10.14
N SER A 376 9.35 -15.24 -9.61
CA SER A 376 8.23 -14.73 -8.82
C SER A 376 7.34 -13.86 -9.71
N MET A 377 6.04 -14.10 -9.74
CA MET A 377 5.12 -13.43 -10.66
C MET A 377 3.95 -12.78 -9.95
N PHE A 378 3.62 -11.57 -10.37
CA PHE A 378 2.33 -10.95 -10.11
C PHE A 378 1.55 -10.94 -11.42
N ILE A 379 0.37 -11.56 -11.43
CA ILE A 379 -0.49 -11.68 -12.61
C ILE A 379 -1.81 -10.99 -12.32
N TYR A 380 -2.16 -10.02 -13.15
CA TYR A 380 -3.45 -9.34 -13.10
C TYR A 380 -4.17 -9.38 -14.45
N SER A 381 -5.44 -9.74 -14.41
CA SER A 381 -6.41 -9.57 -15.50
C SER A 381 -7.64 -8.84 -14.95
N SER A 382 -8.16 -7.87 -15.70
CA SER A 382 -9.40 -7.14 -15.34
C SER A 382 -10.68 -7.94 -15.60
N GLU A 383 -10.58 -9.06 -16.34
CA GLU A 383 -11.66 -9.99 -16.66
C GLU A 383 -11.24 -11.42 -16.25
N ASP A 384 -11.48 -12.41 -17.09
CA ASP A 384 -11.22 -13.83 -16.85
C ASP A 384 -9.74 -14.19 -16.99
N LEU A 385 -9.32 -15.21 -16.23
CA LEU A 385 -7.98 -15.79 -16.30
C LEU A 385 -8.05 -17.29 -16.54
N ILE A 386 -7.60 -17.73 -17.72
CA ILE A 386 -7.77 -19.11 -18.20
C ILE A 386 -6.41 -19.80 -18.31
N PHE A 387 -6.22 -20.90 -17.58
CA PHE A 387 -5.03 -21.75 -17.60
C PHE A 387 -5.26 -23.04 -18.40
N ASN A 388 -4.95 -23.01 -19.70
CA ASN A 388 -5.05 -24.16 -20.60
C ASN A 388 -3.74 -24.93 -20.77
N GLY A 389 -2.60 -24.24 -20.64
CA GLY A 389 -1.26 -24.81 -20.80
C GLY A 389 -0.77 -25.52 -19.56
N SER A 390 0.20 -26.44 -19.67
CA SER A 390 0.80 -27.09 -18.49
C SER A 390 1.58 -26.08 -17.63
N ALA A 391 0.89 -25.31 -16.79
CA ALA A 391 1.48 -24.41 -15.82
C ALA A 391 2.05 -25.23 -14.67
N LYS A 392 3.33 -25.59 -14.76
CA LYS A 392 4.04 -26.24 -13.64
C LYS A 392 4.08 -25.30 -12.43
N ALA A 393 4.42 -25.88 -11.28
CA ALA A 393 4.44 -25.21 -9.99
C ALA A 393 4.97 -23.76 -10.02
N LEU A 394 4.05 -22.81 -9.87
CA LEU A 394 4.35 -21.38 -9.79
C LEU A 394 4.75 -21.05 -8.36
N MET A 395 6.02 -20.69 -8.18
CA MET A 395 6.57 -20.30 -6.88
C MET A 395 6.40 -18.80 -6.66
N ASN A 396 6.09 -18.38 -5.43
CA ASN A 396 5.96 -16.98 -5.03
C ASN A 396 5.13 -16.17 -6.02
N THR A 397 3.95 -16.68 -6.35
CA THR A 397 3.06 -16.10 -7.35
C THR A 397 1.81 -15.55 -6.67
N SER A 398 1.39 -14.36 -7.10
CA SER A 398 0.10 -13.78 -6.76
C SER A 398 -0.71 -13.58 -8.02
N ILE A 399 -1.92 -14.07 -8.00
CA ILE A 399 -2.89 -13.94 -9.09
C ILE A 399 -4.02 -13.05 -8.59
N ALA A 400 -4.37 -12.04 -9.37
CA ALA A 400 -5.54 -11.19 -9.14
C ALA A 400 -6.39 -11.14 -10.42
N CYS A 401 -7.64 -11.53 -10.31
CA CYS A 401 -8.56 -11.66 -11.43
C CYS A 401 -9.84 -10.87 -11.14
N GLY A 402 -10.33 -10.16 -12.15
CA GLY A 402 -11.53 -9.34 -12.05
C GLY A 402 -12.83 -10.15 -12.10
N GLU A 403 -12.81 -11.31 -12.76
CA GLU A 403 -13.96 -12.19 -12.98
C GLU A 403 -13.66 -13.64 -12.58
N ASP A 404 -13.72 -14.58 -13.52
CA ASP A 404 -13.60 -16.01 -13.28
C ASP A 404 -12.16 -16.52 -13.52
N ILE A 405 -11.77 -17.54 -12.77
CA ILE A 405 -10.52 -18.27 -13.01
C ILE A 405 -10.85 -19.68 -13.50
N GLU A 406 -10.42 -20.01 -14.71
CA GLU A 406 -10.58 -21.36 -15.26
C GLU A 406 -9.24 -22.12 -15.28
N ILE A 407 -9.20 -23.28 -14.64
CA ILE A 407 -8.01 -24.14 -14.51
C ILE A 407 -8.25 -25.43 -15.29
N ASN A 408 -7.90 -25.39 -16.57
CA ASN A 408 -8.02 -26.50 -17.52
C ASN A 408 -6.79 -27.42 -17.56
N SER A 409 -5.77 -27.10 -16.76
CA SER A 409 -4.49 -27.77 -16.70
C SER A 409 -3.99 -27.87 -15.26
N PRO A 410 -3.09 -28.81 -14.92
CA PRO A 410 -2.54 -28.88 -13.57
C PRO A 410 -1.87 -27.56 -13.17
N LEU A 411 -2.32 -26.96 -12.07
CA LEU A 411 -1.74 -25.73 -11.51
C LEU A 411 -1.39 -25.93 -10.03
N ASP A 412 -0.14 -25.63 -9.67
CA ASP A 412 0.35 -25.67 -8.28
C ASP A 412 0.91 -24.28 -7.95
N LEU A 413 0.25 -23.54 -7.06
CA LEU A 413 0.68 -22.23 -6.58
C LEU A 413 1.31 -22.41 -5.19
N ASN A 414 2.61 -22.16 -5.07
CA ASN A 414 3.34 -22.33 -3.82
C ASN A 414 3.98 -21.02 -3.36
N GLY A 415 3.60 -20.55 -2.18
CA GLY A 415 4.00 -19.23 -1.71
C GLY A 415 3.18 -18.11 -2.35
N GLN A 416 3.55 -16.87 -2.03
CA GLN A 416 2.85 -15.65 -2.46
C GLN A 416 3.87 -14.63 -2.96
N TYR A 417 3.52 -13.89 -4.00
CA TYR A 417 4.32 -12.78 -4.46
C TYR A 417 4.26 -11.63 -3.42
N LYS A 418 5.42 -11.19 -2.95
CA LYS A 418 5.49 -10.03 -2.04
C LYS A 418 5.49 -8.74 -2.84
N VAL A 419 4.37 -8.02 -2.77
CA VAL A 419 4.21 -6.66 -3.30
C VAL A 419 5.13 -5.72 -2.53
N ASP A 420 6.13 -5.20 -3.22
CA ASP A 420 7.08 -4.21 -2.70
C ASP A 420 6.90 -2.85 -3.42
N ASP A 421 7.62 -1.82 -2.97
CA ASP A 421 7.52 -0.47 -3.54
C ASP A 421 7.82 -0.43 -5.04
N ALA A 422 8.70 -1.31 -5.53
CA ALA A 422 9.00 -1.43 -6.95
C ALA A 422 7.80 -1.98 -7.74
N THR A 423 7.08 -2.95 -7.17
CA THR A 423 5.83 -3.47 -7.73
C THR A 423 4.74 -2.39 -7.72
N LYS A 424 4.54 -1.71 -6.59
CA LYS A 424 3.55 -0.64 -6.47
C LYS A 424 3.79 0.46 -7.50
N LYS A 425 5.02 0.97 -7.58
CA LYS A 425 5.42 1.99 -8.56
C LYS A 425 5.22 1.52 -10.01
N CYS A 426 5.52 0.25 -10.29
CA CYS A 426 5.30 -0.33 -11.61
C CYS A 426 3.81 -0.33 -11.97
N ILE A 427 2.96 -0.84 -11.08
CA ILE A 427 1.51 -0.93 -11.30
C ILE A 427 0.91 0.48 -11.46
N SER A 428 1.27 1.44 -10.60
CA SER A 428 0.78 2.81 -10.68
C SER A 428 1.11 3.52 -12.00
N LYS A 429 2.16 3.11 -12.73
CA LYS A 429 2.47 3.66 -14.07
C LYS A 429 1.43 3.25 -15.11
N PHE A 430 0.77 2.11 -14.92
CA PHE A 430 -0.17 1.52 -15.88
C PHE A 430 -1.63 1.58 -15.40
N SER A 431 -1.91 2.26 -14.30
CA SER A 431 -3.25 2.50 -13.77
C SER A 431 -3.80 3.86 -14.22
N THR A 432 -5.13 3.98 -14.33
CA THR A 432 -5.77 5.29 -14.49
C THR A 432 -5.60 6.10 -13.21
N LYS A 433 -5.25 7.38 -13.34
CA LYS A 433 -5.08 8.31 -12.21
C LYS A 433 -6.40 8.77 -11.61
#